data_AF-A0A7M3MBV0-F1
#
_entry.id   AF-A0A7M3MBV0-F1
#
_cell.length_a   1.000
_cell.length_b   1.000
_cell.length_c   1.000
_cell.angle_alpha   90.00
_cell.angle_beta   90.00
_cell.angle_gamma   90.00
#
_symmetry.space_group_name_H-M   'P 1'
#
loop_
_entity.id
_entity.type
_entity.pdbx_description
1 polymer ?
#
loop_
_entity_poly.entity_id
_entity_poly.type
_entity_poly.pdbx_seq_one_letter_code
_entity_poly.pdbx_strand_id
1 'polypeptide(L)'
;MSRKKEKYYWQESDRYVSVNELADLSVEEQIEVMRYWFKKHYENPVDRMPYESKEGGYIYISGGPYDAREELSEEFQDMASQMAINKLVEELEEESMEWAGVPSDEK
;
A
#
# COMPACT_ATOMS: atom_id res chain seq x y z
N MET A 1 9.34 15.39 -7.10
CA MET A 1 9.86 14.17 -7.75
C MET A 1 10.24 13.21 -6.65
N SER A 2 9.30 12.35 -6.25
CA SER A 2 9.56 11.31 -5.25
C SER A 2 10.63 10.36 -5.81
N ARG A 3 11.67 10.08 -5.01
CA ARG A 3 12.69 9.12 -5.38
C ARG A 3 12.03 7.73 -5.36
N LYS A 4 11.72 7.16 -6.53
CA LYS A 4 11.26 5.76 -6.63
C LYS A 4 12.24 4.87 -5.88
N LYS A 5 11.74 3.96 -5.04
CA LYS A 5 12.57 3.07 -4.23
C LYS A 5 13.30 2.06 -5.12
N GLU A 6 14.57 1.80 -4.81
CA GLU A 6 15.41 0.85 -5.56
C GLU A 6 15.17 -0.61 -5.14
N LYS A 7 14.56 -0.82 -3.96
CA LYS A 7 14.29 -2.13 -3.37
C LYS A 7 13.07 -2.11 -2.43
N TYR A 8 12.41 -3.25 -2.34
CA TYR A 8 11.24 -3.49 -1.48
C TYR A 8 11.51 -4.65 -0.54
N TYR A 9 10.94 -4.61 0.67
CA TYR A 9 11.07 -5.70 1.63
C TYR A 9 10.02 -6.78 1.34
N TRP A 10 10.45 -8.02 1.24
CA TRP A 10 9.58 -9.18 1.13
C TRP A 10 9.58 -9.93 2.46
N GLN A 11 8.45 -9.88 3.16
CA GLN A 11 8.30 -10.45 4.50
C GLN A 11 8.45 -11.98 4.52
N GLU A 12 7.81 -12.70 3.59
CA GLU A 12 7.83 -14.17 3.56
C GLU A 12 9.24 -14.72 3.34
N SER A 13 10.05 -14.02 2.53
CA SER A 13 11.44 -14.40 2.25
C SER A 13 12.46 -13.71 3.16
N ASP A 14 12.03 -12.90 4.13
CA ASP A 14 12.87 -12.11 5.04
C ASP A 14 14.03 -11.38 4.34
N ARG A 15 13.77 -10.80 3.17
CA ARG A 15 14.82 -10.18 2.34
C ARG A 15 14.32 -8.98 1.55
N TYR A 16 15.26 -8.19 1.02
CA TYR A 16 14.94 -7.15 0.06
C TYR A 16 14.99 -7.68 -1.37
N VAL A 17 14.00 -7.31 -2.17
CA VAL A 17 13.95 -7.55 -3.61
C VAL A 17 14.17 -6.26 -4.37
N SER A 18 14.95 -6.33 -5.44
CA SER A 18 15.19 -5.17 -6.31
C SER A 18 14.00 -4.96 -7.26
N VAL A 19 13.86 -3.77 -7.84
CA VAL A 19 12.78 -3.48 -8.82
C VAL A 19 12.74 -4.46 -10.00
N ASN A 20 13.91 -4.88 -10.48
CA ASN A 20 14.01 -5.85 -11.57
C ASN A 20 13.70 -7.28 -11.11
N GLU A 21 14.02 -7.61 -9.85
CA GLU A 21 13.69 -8.92 -9.30
C GLU A 21 12.17 -9.02 -9.08
N LEU A 22 11.56 -7.96 -8.55
CA LEU A 22 10.10 -7.86 -8.38
C LEU A 22 9.35 -8.13 -9.70
N ALA A 23 9.85 -7.61 -10.82
CA ALA A 23 9.26 -7.84 -12.14
C ALA A 23 9.35 -9.31 -12.61
N ASP A 24 10.35 -10.06 -12.13
CA ASP A 24 10.59 -11.46 -12.48
C ASP A 24 9.85 -12.43 -11.55
N LEU A 25 9.42 -11.97 -10.38
CA LEU A 25 8.63 -12.75 -9.43
C LEU A 25 7.27 -13.15 -10.00
N SER A 26 6.69 -14.22 -9.46
CA SER A 26 5.34 -14.66 -9.76
C SER A 26 4.31 -13.62 -9.33
N VAL A 27 3.11 -13.66 -9.93
CA VAL A 27 2.01 -12.75 -9.57
C VAL A 27 1.72 -12.75 -8.07
N GLU A 28 1.73 -13.93 -7.44
CA GLU A 28 1.46 -14.08 -6.01
C GLU A 28 2.57 -13.44 -5.15
N GLU A 29 3.83 -13.67 -5.48
CA GLU A 29 4.99 -13.09 -4.79
C GLU A 29 5.03 -11.55 -4.94
N GLN A 30 4.68 -11.03 -6.13
CA GLN A 30 4.53 -9.59 -6.35
C GLN A 30 3.46 -9.00 -5.43
N ILE A 31 2.31 -9.67 -5.31
CA ILE A 31 1.22 -9.25 -4.42
C ILE A 31 1.70 -9.18 -2.97
N GLU A 32 2.47 -10.15 -2.49
CA GLU A 32 2.97 -10.17 -1.11
C GLU A 32 3.90 -8.97 -0.83
N VAL A 33 4.83 -8.69 -1.74
CA VAL A 33 5.75 -7.55 -1.62
C VAL A 33 4.98 -6.23 -1.62
N MET A 34 4.07 -6.05 -2.57
CA MET A 34 3.26 -4.83 -2.68
C MET A 34 2.33 -4.66 -1.47
N ARG A 35 1.69 -5.73 -0.99
CA ARG A 35 0.81 -5.72 0.18
C ARG A 35 1.55 -5.29 1.42
N TYR A 36 2.75 -5.82 1.64
CA TYR A 36 3.56 -5.44 2.80
C TYR A 36 3.93 -3.96 2.76
N TRP A 37 4.37 -3.47 1.59
CA TRP A 37 4.65 -2.06 1.40
C TRP A 37 3.41 -1.20 1.66
N PHE A 38 2.25 -1.60 1.12
CA PHE A 38 1.01 -0.84 1.28
C PHE A 38 0.60 -0.75 2.75
N LYS A 39 0.56 -1.87 3.47
CA LYS A 39 0.21 -1.89 4.91
C LYS A 39 1.25 -1.21 5.82
N LYS A 40 2.43 -0.88 5.31
CA LYS A 40 3.42 -0.04 6.01
C LYS A 40 3.18 1.45 5.83
N HIS A 41 2.57 1.85 4.71
CA HIS A 41 2.34 3.23 4.32
C HIS A 41 0.91 3.69 4.55
N TYR A 42 -0.05 2.76 4.55
CA TYR A 42 -1.46 3.02 4.73
C TYR A 42 -2.07 2.04 5.75
N GLU A 43 -3.01 2.55 6.53
CA GLU A 43 -3.76 1.80 7.53
C GLU A 43 -5.26 1.99 7.33
N ASN A 44 -6.04 1.01 7.77
CA ASN A 44 -7.50 1.10 7.71
C ASN A 44 -7.97 2.17 8.74
N PRO A 45 -8.66 3.23 8.30
CA PRO A 45 -9.10 4.31 9.19
C PRO A 45 -10.03 3.81 10.32
N VAL A 46 -10.76 2.70 10.09
CA VAL A 46 -11.67 2.09 11.08
C VAL A 46 -10.92 1.59 12.32
N ASP A 47 -9.68 1.13 12.16
CA ASP A 47 -8.93 0.46 13.24
C ASP A 47 -8.31 1.45 14.25
N ARG A 48 -8.01 2.68 13.81
CA ARG A 48 -7.19 3.62 14.60
C ARG A 48 -7.73 5.04 14.73
N MET A 49 -8.72 5.44 13.92
CA MET A 49 -9.26 6.80 14.02
C MET A 49 -10.43 6.88 14.99
N PRO A 50 -10.40 7.82 15.97
CA PRO A 50 -11.58 8.10 16.76
C PRO A 50 -12.70 8.66 15.86
N TYR A 51 -13.83 7.97 15.84
CA TYR A 51 -15.03 8.39 15.11
C TYR A 51 -15.71 9.56 15.84
N GLU A 52 -15.52 10.79 15.37
CA GLU A 52 -16.19 11.98 15.93
C GLU A 52 -17.66 12.00 15.47
N SER A 53 -18.54 11.57 16.38
CA SER A 53 -19.98 11.37 16.12
C SER A 53 -20.76 12.68 15.91
N LYS A 54 -20.10 13.84 15.96
CA LYS A 54 -20.74 15.16 15.92
C LYS A 54 -20.85 15.76 14.51
N GLU A 55 -19.85 15.49 13.66
CA GLU A 55 -19.83 15.94 12.25
C GLU A 55 -19.90 14.76 11.27
N GLY A 56 -19.66 13.53 11.72
CA GLY A 56 -19.80 12.31 10.92
C GLY A 56 -18.70 12.17 9.87
N GLY A 57 -17.49 11.80 10.30
CA GLY A 57 -16.37 11.51 9.40
C GLY A 57 -15.11 11.04 10.14
N TYR A 58 -14.19 10.41 9.41
CA TYR A 58 -12.85 10.08 9.91
C TYR A 58 -11.92 11.30 9.83
N ILE A 59 -11.08 11.51 10.84
CA ILE A 59 -10.11 12.61 10.87
C ILE A 59 -8.77 12.10 10.36
N TYR A 60 -8.46 12.40 9.09
CA TYR A 60 -7.21 12.01 8.44
C TYR A 60 -6.00 12.85 8.89
N ILE A 61 -5.56 12.66 10.14
CA ILE A 61 -4.48 13.45 10.77
C ILE A 61 -3.15 13.36 9.98
N SER A 62 -2.92 12.25 9.28
CA SER A 62 -1.69 11.94 8.53
C SER A 62 -1.89 11.90 7.02
N GLY A 63 -3.00 12.42 6.50
CA GLY A 63 -3.36 12.40 5.08
C GLY A 63 -4.38 11.31 4.71
N GLY A 64 -5.06 11.53 3.58
CA GLY A 64 -6.14 10.68 3.04
C GLY A 64 -7.41 11.50 2.68
N PRO A 65 -8.47 10.84 2.19
CA PRO A 65 -8.53 9.41 1.88
C PRO A 65 -7.63 9.04 0.68
N TYR A 66 -6.89 7.95 0.81
CA TYR A 66 -6.09 7.38 -0.28
C TYR A 66 -6.84 6.21 -0.93
N ASP A 67 -6.70 6.10 -2.24
CA ASP A 67 -7.23 5.01 -3.04
C ASP A 67 -6.13 3.95 -3.26
N ALA A 68 -6.43 2.69 -2.95
CA ALA A 68 -5.45 1.62 -3.04
C ALA A 68 -4.93 1.42 -4.48
N ARG A 69 -5.77 1.65 -5.49
CA ARG A 69 -5.41 1.50 -6.90
C ARG A 69 -4.49 2.61 -7.34
N GLU A 70 -4.77 3.87 -6.97
CA GLU A 70 -3.91 5.00 -7.31
C GLU A 70 -2.52 4.81 -6.70
N GLU A 71 -2.43 4.59 -5.39
CA GLU A 71 -1.13 4.48 -4.71
C GLU A 71 -0.31 3.28 -5.20
N LEU A 72 -0.93 2.10 -5.40
CA LEU A 72 -0.24 0.93 -5.93
C LEU A 72 0.19 1.11 -7.38
N SER A 73 -0.65 1.75 -8.20
CA SER A 73 -0.30 2.00 -9.59
C SER A 73 0.84 3.01 -9.68
N GLU A 74 0.80 4.13 -8.95
CA GLU A 74 1.86 5.14 -8.97
C GLU A 74 3.24 4.56 -8.60
N GLU A 75 3.28 3.65 -7.63
CA GLU A 75 4.54 3.07 -7.16
C GLU A 75 5.00 1.84 -7.97
N PHE A 76 4.07 0.98 -8.40
CA PHE A 76 4.42 -0.34 -8.96
C PHE A 76 4.05 -0.54 -10.43
N GLN A 77 3.32 0.36 -11.11
CA GLN A 77 2.89 0.14 -12.51
C GLN A 77 4.04 -0.13 -13.49
N ASP A 78 5.23 0.41 -13.22
CA ASP A 78 6.42 0.24 -14.07
C ASP A 78 7.23 -1.04 -13.75
N MET A 79 6.90 -1.74 -12.65
CA MET A 79 7.73 -2.79 -12.08
C MET A 79 6.97 -4.11 -11.87
N ALA A 80 5.72 -4.04 -11.41
CA ALA A 80 4.86 -5.18 -11.19
C ALA A 80 3.88 -5.37 -12.36
N SER A 81 3.40 -6.59 -12.54
CA SER A 81 2.38 -6.90 -13.52
C SER A 81 1.05 -6.24 -13.14
N GLN A 82 0.33 -5.70 -14.14
CA GLN A 82 -1.02 -5.16 -13.94
C GLN A 82 -1.97 -6.19 -13.31
N MET A 83 -1.78 -7.47 -13.59
CA MET A 83 -2.58 -8.54 -12.98
C MET A 83 -2.35 -8.63 -11.46
N ALA A 84 -1.10 -8.48 -11.01
CA ALA A 84 -0.76 -8.47 -9.60
C ALA A 84 -1.34 -7.24 -8.89
N ILE A 85 -1.20 -6.06 -9.52
CA ILE A 85 -1.74 -4.80 -8.99
C ILE A 85 -3.27 -4.91 -8.86
N ASN A 86 -3.98 -5.29 -9.93
CA ASN A 86 -5.44 -5.38 -9.91
C ASN A 86 -5.93 -6.38 -8.86
N LYS A 87 -5.31 -7.55 -8.76
CA LYS A 87 -5.70 -8.57 -7.78
C LYS A 87 -5.52 -8.08 -6.35
N LEU A 88 -4.39 -7.41 -6.05
CA LEU A 88 -4.18 -6.83 -4.73
C LEU A 88 -5.16 -5.68 -4.44
N VAL A 89 -5.44 -4.83 -5.42
CA VAL A 89 -6.43 -3.75 -5.31
C VAL A 89 -7.79 -4.32 -4.95
N GLU A 90 -8.26 -5.35 -5.65
CA GLU A 90 -9.54 -6.01 -5.33
C GLU A 90 -9.56 -6.50 -3.87
N GLU A 91 -8.50 -7.17 -3.41
CA GLU A 91 -8.41 -7.63 -2.02
C GLU A 91 -8.39 -6.49 -0.98
N LEU A 92 -7.76 -5.36 -1.30
CA LEU A 92 -7.71 -4.18 -0.43
C LEU A 92 -9.04 -3.42 -0.43
N GLU A 93 -9.70 -3.27 -1.58
CA GLU A 93 -11.01 -2.63 -1.69
C GLU A 93 -12.10 -3.44 -0.97
N GLU A 94 -11.97 -4.77 -0.89
CA GLU A 94 -12.80 -5.62 -0.03
C GLU A 94 -12.58 -5.37 1.48
N GLU A 95 -11.36 -4.96 1.89
CA GLU A 95 -11.03 -4.60 3.28
C GLU A 95 -11.46 -3.16 3.62
N SER A 96 -11.18 -2.20 2.72
CA SER A 96 -11.59 -0.80 2.82
C SER A 96 -11.47 -0.09 1.46
N MET A 97 -12.47 0.73 1.10
CA MET A 97 -12.37 1.62 -0.06
C MET A 97 -11.49 2.84 0.20
N GLU A 98 -11.33 3.23 1.47
CA GLU A 98 -10.62 4.45 1.85
C GLU A 98 -9.51 4.12 2.85
N TRP A 99 -8.31 4.61 2.56
CA TRP A 99 -7.13 4.33 3.38
C TRP A 99 -6.58 5.60 4.00
N ALA A 100 -6.13 5.50 5.26
CA ALA A 100 -5.45 6.58 5.95
C ALA A 100 -3.95 6.43 5.80
N GLY A 101 -3.23 7.53 5.59
CA GLY A 101 -1.76 7.51 5.60
C GLY A 101 -1.24 7.15 7.00
N VAL A 102 -0.27 6.24 7.08
CA VAL A 102 0.48 5.98 8.30
C VAL A 102 1.51 7.09 8.46
N PRO A 103 1.58 7.79 9.61
CA PRO A 103 2.67 8.71 9.87
C PRO A 103 3.97 7.91 9.87
N SER A 104 4.76 8.07 8.81
CA SER A 104 6.13 7.57 8.79
C SER A 104 6.88 8.37 9.84
N ASP A 105 7.13 7.77 11.01
CA ASP A 105 8.02 8.33 12.02
C ASP A 105 9.44 8.33 11.45
N GLU A 106 9.73 9.27 10.54
CA GLU A 106 11.09 9.71 10.27
C GLU A 106 11.48 10.62 11.43
N LYS A 107 12.02 10.01 12.50
CA LYS A 107 12.82 10.69 13.52
C LYS A 107 14.30 10.37 13.36
#